data_AF-A0A6A6AC32-F1
#
_entry.id   AF-A0A6A6AC32-F1
#
_cell.length_a   1.000
_cell.length_b   1.000
_cell.length_c   1.000
_cell.angle_alpha   90.00
_cell.angle_beta   90.00
_cell.angle_gamma   90.00
#
_symmetry.space_group_name_H-M   'P 1'
#
loop_
_entity.id
_entity.type
_entity.pdbx_description
1 polymer ?
#
loop_
_entity_poly.entity_id
_entity_poly.type
_entity_poly.pdbx_seq_one_letter_code
_entity_poly.pdbx_strand_id
1 'polypeptide(L)'
;MQSDTIPAKSRFVVGQKRKRPTFQSMDQTLVNILVGEGEKCFMVHKDLLCYHSKYFRGAFEGSFREKEDKTIRLRDINEGVFRLFQFWLYAQATRDEEDSTTKMSRDDHSKRGRHSETRHPCSCGGNYEQCEESVIDCLTLEIRARYAKVLEQETPKWLQSGEFLFDSDHEYFSCFIALSVFADQYDTPQLRRDVLTLLVELDNYNWDRKGKLCYNRYYRRSAQKAYTSLPPNAPIRQYLIKRFAYSMACKKVNVTSLMRVPQEFVVDVLLLITAQPKKNLLRENLVNNLKDCCDFHEHVAEVEREVCRDGQSRDVQFYTSFMRAIVDQVHSAGSLNEDL
;
A
#
# COMPACT_ATOMS: atom_id res chain seq x y z
N MET A 1 -7.25 -48.38 -42.32
CA MET A 1 -6.00 -47.82 -41.74
C MET A 1 -6.23 -46.34 -41.55
N GLN A 2 -6.66 -45.93 -40.36
CA GLN A 2 -6.84 -44.52 -40.01
C GLN A 2 -5.48 -43.97 -39.56
N SER A 3 -5.03 -42.91 -40.22
CA SER A 3 -3.81 -42.19 -39.91
C SER A 3 -4.12 -41.13 -38.84
N ASP A 4 -3.81 -41.45 -37.59
CA ASP A 4 -3.90 -40.52 -36.47
C ASP A 4 -2.84 -39.42 -36.61
N THR A 5 -3.31 -38.19 -36.73
CA THR A 5 -2.47 -36.99 -36.73
C THR A 5 -2.31 -36.53 -35.29
N ILE A 6 -1.10 -36.64 -34.75
CA ILE A 6 -0.75 -36.20 -33.39
C ILE A 6 -0.75 -34.65 -33.36
N PRO A 7 -1.46 -33.99 -32.43
CA PRO A 7 -1.43 -32.53 -32.36
C PRO A 7 -0.08 -32.04 -31.83
N ALA A 8 0.46 -31.01 -32.49
CA ALA A 8 1.75 -30.41 -32.19
C ALA A 8 1.77 -29.83 -30.77
N LYS A 9 2.77 -30.27 -29.98
CA LYS A 9 3.08 -29.68 -28.67
C LYS A 9 3.47 -28.20 -28.86
N SER A 10 2.67 -27.31 -28.28
CA SER A 10 3.02 -25.89 -28.14
C SER A 10 4.37 -25.76 -27.41
N ARG A 11 5.39 -25.28 -28.13
CA ARG A 11 6.70 -24.96 -27.59
C ARG A 11 6.57 -23.64 -26.80
N PHE A 12 6.76 -23.70 -25.48
CA PHE A 12 6.96 -22.50 -24.68
C PHE A 12 8.27 -21.83 -25.11
N VAL A 13 8.17 -20.65 -25.73
CA VAL A 13 9.30 -19.79 -26.05
C VAL A 13 9.68 -19.02 -24.78
N VAL A 14 10.86 -19.33 -24.23
CA VAL A 14 11.45 -18.58 -23.12
C VAL A 14 11.77 -17.17 -23.60
N GLY A 15 11.18 -16.15 -22.98
CA GLY A 15 11.59 -14.75 -23.15
C GLY A 15 10.53 -13.77 -23.66
N GLN A 16 9.31 -14.19 -24.04
CA GLN A 16 8.23 -13.23 -24.30
C GLN A 16 7.59 -12.78 -22.98
N LYS A 17 7.57 -11.46 -22.73
CA LYS A 17 6.72 -10.87 -21.69
C LYS A 17 5.27 -11.26 -22.01
N ARG A 18 4.59 -11.91 -21.06
CA ARG A 18 3.17 -12.23 -21.21
C ARG A 18 2.40 -10.93 -21.43
N LYS A 19 1.45 -10.93 -22.37
CA LYS A 19 0.45 -9.87 -22.45
C LYS A 19 -0.54 -10.06 -21.29
N ARG A 20 -1.01 -8.96 -20.72
CA ARG A 20 -2.06 -8.98 -19.70
C ARG A 20 -3.34 -9.60 -20.29
N PRO A 21 -3.94 -10.60 -19.64
CA PRO A 21 -5.21 -11.15 -20.06
C PRO A 21 -6.32 -10.11 -19.90
N THR A 22 -7.21 -10.04 -20.89
CA THR A 22 -8.44 -9.23 -20.83
C THR A 22 -9.65 -10.14 -20.92
N PHE A 23 -10.82 -9.69 -20.48
CA PHE A 23 -12.07 -10.45 -20.64
C PHE A 23 -12.39 -10.81 -22.09
N GLN A 24 -11.82 -10.09 -23.06
CA GLN A 24 -11.99 -10.35 -24.48
C GLN A 24 -11.01 -11.40 -25.04
N SER A 25 -9.89 -11.65 -24.35
CA SER A 25 -8.78 -12.45 -24.87
C SER A 25 -8.41 -13.68 -24.03
N MET A 26 -8.80 -13.70 -22.76
CA MET A 26 -8.48 -14.80 -21.85
C MET A 26 -9.39 -16.01 -22.08
N ASP A 27 -8.86 -17.20 -21.78
CA ASP A 27 -9.68 -18.40 -21.76
C ASP A 27 -10.74 -18.32 -20.65
N GLN A 28 -11.82 -19.09 -20.81
CA GLN A 28 -12.89 -19.17 -19.80
C GLN A 28 -12.59 -20.25 -18.75
N THR A 29 -11.33 -20.66 -18.61
CA THR A 29 -10.94 -21.71 -17.64
C THR A 29 -11.01 -21.13 -16.23
N LEU A 30 -11.91 -21.68 -15.43
CA LEU A 30 -11.98 -21.40 -13.99
C LEU A 30 -11.20 -22.43 -13.19
N VAL A 31 -10.58 -21.96 -12.10
CA VAL A 31 -9.95 -22.78 -11.05
C VAL A 31 -10.61 -22.48 -9.71
N ASN A 32 -10.59 -23.47 -8.80
CA ASN A 32 -11.15 -23.37 -7.47
C ASN A 32 -10.06 -23.03 -6.45
N ILE A 33 -10.30 -22.01 -5.63
CA ILE A 33 -9.46 -21.69 -4.48
C ILE A 33 -10.29 -21.86 -3.22
N LEU A 34 -9.95 -22.87 -2.41
CA LEU A 34 -10.61 -23.18 -1.15
C LEU A 34 -9.89 -22.42 -0.02
N VAL A 35 -10.57 -21.48 0.62
CA VAL A 35 -9.94 -20.51 1.54
C VAL A 35 -10.45 -20.70 2.97
N GLY A 36 -9.54 -20.61 3.94
CA GLY A 36 -9.84 -20.72 5.37
C GLY A 36 -10.12 -22.15 5.82
N GLU A 37 -10.35 -22.32 7.12
CA GLU A 37 -10.67 -23.63 7.72
C GLU A 37 -11.98 -24.21 7.19
N GLY A 38 -12.96 -23.35 6.89
CA GLY A 38 -14.24 -23.74 6.28
C GLY A 38 -14.15 -24.10 4.80
N GLU A 39 -12.96 -24.07 4.19
CA GLU A 39 -12.69 -24.37 2.78
C GLU A 39 -13.66 -23.64 1.82
N LYS A 40 -13.94 -22.36 2.07
CA LYS A 40 -14.86 -21.60 1.22
C LYS A 40 -14.32 -21.52 -0.20
N CYS A 41 -15.13 -21.94 -1.16
CA CYS A 41 -14.72 -22.02 -2.55
C CYS A 41 -14.88 -20.68 -3.28
N PHE A 42 -13.79 -20.22 -3.89
CA PHE A 42 -13.74 -19.09 -4.80
C PHE A 42 -13.36 -19.58 -6.21
N MET A 43 -14.20 -19.31 -7.20
CA MET A 43 -13.88 -19.57 -8.60
C MET A 43 -13.18 -18.38 -9.23
N VAL A 44 -12.03 -18.60 -9.88
CA VAL A 44 -11.19 -17.53 -10.44
C VAL A 44 -10.72 -17.91 -11.84
N HIS A 45 -10.66 -16.93 -12.76
CA HIS A 45 -10.08 -17.14 -14.09
C HIS A 45 -8.60 -17.48 -13.99
N LYS A 46 -8.24 -18.65 -14.52
CA LYS A 46 -6.88 -19.21 -14.44
C LYS A 46 -5.86 -18.27 -15.05
N ASP A 47 -6.11 -17.78 -16.26
CA ASP A 47 -5.19 -16.91 -16.99
C ASP A 47 -4.86 -15.63 -16.21
N LEU A 48 -5.88 -14.99 -15.66
CA LEU A 48 -5.74 -13.77 -14.87
C LEU A 48 -4.94 -14.03 -13.58
N LEU A 49 -5.28 -15.10 -12.86
CA LEU A 49 -4.59 -15.50 -11.64
C LEU A 49 -3.11 -15.83 -11.90
N CYS A 50 -2.82 -16.61 -12.94
CA CYS A 50 -1.46 -17.00 -13.33
C CYS A 50 -0.67 -15.85 -13.94
N TYR A 51 -1.31 -14.85 -14.53
CA TYR A 51 -0.61 -13.65 -14.99
C TYR A 51 -0.08 -12.84 -13.81
N HIS A 52 -0.91 -12.57 -12.81
CA HIS A 52 -0.56 -11.69 -11.70
C HIS A 52 0.24 -12.38 -10.57
N SER A 53 0.15 -13.71 -10.44
CA SER A 53 0.88 -14.47 -9.41
C SER A 53 1.76 -15.55 -10.02
N LYS A 54 3.06 -15.48 -9.73
CA LYS A 54 4.01 -16.54 -10.14
C LYS A 54 3.78 -17.84 -9.38
N TYR A 55 3.33 -17.76 -8.13
CA TYR A 55 2.95 -18.94 -7.33
C TYR A 55 1.82 -19.72 -8.02
N PHE A 56 0.69 -19.06 -8.30
CA PHE A 56 -0.46 -19.73 -8.91
C PHE A 56 -0.17 -20.19 -10.33
N ARG A 57 0.68 -19.46 -11.08
CA ARG A 57 1.20 -19.91 -12.37
C ARG A 57 1.95 -21.24 -12.24
N GLY A 58 2.90 -21.31 -11.30
CA GLY A 58 3.67 -22.53 -11.04
C GLY A 58 2.76 -23.71 -10.70
N ALA A 59 1.73 -23.47 -9.88
CA ALA A 59 0.78 -24.50 -9.47
C ALA A 59 -0.12 -24.99 -10.63
N PHE A 60 -0.74 -24.08 -11.40
CA PHE A 60 -1.75 -24.47 -12.40
C PHE A 60 -1.20 -24.72 -13.81
N GLU A 61 0.01 -24.26 -14.13
CA GLU A 61 0.61 -24.47 -15.45
C GLU A 61 1.79 -25.45 -15.42
N GLY A 62 2.37 -25.68 -14.24
CA GLY A 62 3.50 -26.58 -14.02
C GLY A 62 3.15 -28.06 -14.16
N SER A 63 3.81 -28.89 -13.35
CA SER A 63 3.67 -30.35 -13.38
C SER A 63 3.07 -30.91 -12.08
N PHE A 64 2.50 -30.03 -11.25
CA PHE A 64 1.91 -30.42 -9.98
C PHE A 64 0.44 -30.84 -10.14
N ARG A 65 -0.10 -31.54 -9.14
CA ARG A 65 -1.47 -32.11 -9.14
C ARG A 65 -2.55 -31.05 -9.32
N GLU A 66 -2.29 -29.84 -8.85
CA GLU A 66 -3.16 -28.67 -8.94
C GLU A 66 -3.53 -28.33 -10.39
N LYS A 67 -2.68 -28.67 -11.36
CA LYS A 67 -2.98 -28.52 -12.78
C LYS A 67 -4.12 -29.42 -13.25
N GLU A 68 -4.15 -30.65 -12.75
CA GLU A 68 -5.19 -31.64 -13.06
C GLU A 68 -6.44 -31.38 -12.21
N ASP A 69 -6.25 -31.19 -10.91
CA ASP A 69 -7.33 -31.01 -9.93
C ASP A 69 -8.00 -29.62 -10.05
N LYS A 70 -7.36 -28.66 -10.75
CA LYS A 70 -7.78 -27.26 -10.90
C LYS A 70 -8.20 -26.60 -9.57
N THR A 71 -7.61 -27.06 -8.47
CA THR A 71 -8.02 -26.69 -7.11
C THR A 71 -6.79 -26.45 -6.23
N ILE A 72 -6.80 -25.35 -5.46
CA ILE A 72 -5.78 -25.04 -4.45
C ILE A 72 -6.46 -24.76 -3.12
N ARG A 73 -5.87 -25.24 -2.01
CA ARG A 73 -6.33 -25.00 -0.64
C ARG A 73 -5.42 -24.01 0.08
N LEU A 74 -5.99 -22.92 0.59
CA LEU A 74 -5.32 -21.85 1.32
C LEU A 74 -5.91 -21.74 2.75
N ARG A 75 -5.57 -22.70 3.61
CA ARG A 75 -6.19 -22.87 4.95
C ARG A 75 -5.91 -21.69 5.90
N ASP A 76 -4.72 -21.11 5.82
CA ASP A 76 -4.29 -20.03 6.73
C ASP A 76 -4.70 -18.62 6.26
N ILE A 77 -5.44 -18.53 5.15
CA ILE A 77 -5.86 -17.25 4.57
C ILE A 77 -7.28 -16.92 5.00
N ASN A 78 -7.46 -15.72 5.53
CA ASN A 78 -8.77 -15.18 5.86
C ASN A 78 -9.59 -14.92 4.59
N GLU A 79 -10.87 -15.30 4.60
CA GLU A 79 -11.78 -15.13 3.46
C GLU A 79 -11.86 -13.68 2.96
N GLY A 80 -11.84 -12.70 3.86
CA GLY A 80 -11.87 -11.27 3.52
C GLY A 80 -10.63 -10.82 2.77
N VAL A 81 -9.46 -11.34 3.15
CA VAL A 81 -8.20 -11.08 2.43
C VAL A 81 -8.26 -11.64 1.02
N PHE A 82 -8.76 -12.87 0.86
CA PHE A 82 -8.90 -13.47 -0.48
C PHE A 82 -9.97 -12.76 -1.31
N ARG A 83 -11.08 -12.31 -0.71
CA ARG A 83 -12.11 -11.51 -1.39
C ARG A 83 -11.55 -10.20 -1.92
N LEU A 84 -10.73 -9.50 -1.13
CA LEU A 84 -10.04 -8.28 -1.55
C LEU A 84 -9.01 -8.56 -2.65
N PHE A 85 -8.28 -9.67 -2.56
CA PHE A 85 -7.40 -10.12 -3.66
C PHE A 85 -8.18 -10.40 -4.94
N GLN A 86 -9.31 -11.10 -4.85
CA GLN A 86 -10.17 -11.37 -6.00
C GLN A 86 -10.71 -10.05 -6.59
N PHE A 87 -11.19 -9.13 -5.75
CA PHE A 87 -11.59 -7.79 -6.21
C PHE A 87 -10.44 -7.11 -6.97
N TRP A 88 -9.25 -7.03 -6.36
CA TRP A 88 -8.06 -6.44 -6.96
C TRP A 88 -7.71 -7.08 -8.31
N LEU A 89 -7.84 -8.40 -8.40
CA LEU A 89 -7.52 -9.21 -9.58
C LEU A 89 -8.47 -8.90 -10.74
N TYR A 90 -9.78 -8.79 -10.48
CA TYR A 90 -10.77 -8.48 -11.51
C TYR A 90 -10.82 -6.99 -11.86
N ALA A 91 -10.52 -6.11 -10.90
CA ALA A 91 -10.41 -4.66 -11.11
C ALA A 91 -9.24 -4.29 -12.04
N GLN A 92 -8.36 -5.24 -12.36
CA GLN A 92 -7.34 -5.04 -13.39
C GLN A 92 -7.95 -4.56 -14.72
N ALA A 93 -9.14 -5.03 -15.08
CA ALA A 93 -9.80 -4.58 -16.31
C ALA A 93 -10.20 -3.09 -16.34
N THR A 94 -10.14 -2.39 -15.21
CA THR A 94 -10.41 -0.93 -15.14
C THR A 94 -9.14 -0.09 -15.22
N ARG A 95 -7.97 -0.70 -15.37
CA ARG A 95 -6.71 0.03 -15.57
C ARG A 95 -6.47 0.29 -17.04
N ASP A 96 -5.92 1.46 -17.34
CA ASP A 96 -5.54 1.80 -18.70
C ASP A 96 -4.38 0.90 -19.17
N GLU A 97 -4.47 0.37 -20.39
CA GLU A 97 -3.34 -0.32 -21.01
C GLU A 97 -2.26 0.72 -21.34
N GLU A 98 -1.00 0.41 -21.04
CA GLU A 98 0.11 1.21 -21.58
C GLU A 98 0.16 1.01 -23.09
N ASP A 99 -0.39 1.96 -23.85
CA ASP A 99 -0.34 1.93 -25.30
C ASP A 99 1.13 1.87 -25.75
N SER A 100 1.50 0.80 -26.44
CA SER A 100 2.85 0.58 -26.98
C SER A 100 3.17 1.48 -28.19
N THR A 101 2.37 2.52 -28.42
CA THR A 101 2.50 3.45 -29.54
C THR A 101 2.25 4.89 -29.10
N THR A 102 3.22 5.50 -28.42
CA THR A 102 3.51 6.93 -28.64
C THR A 102 5.02 7.13 -28.53
N LYS A 103 5.68 7.09 -29.69
CA LYS A 103 7.02 7.66 -29.83
C LYS A 103 6.92 9.13 -29.44
N MET A 104 7.83 9.55 -28.56
CA MET A 104 8.03 10.92 -28.09
C MET A 104 7.77 11.97 -29.20
N SER A 105 6.92 12.95 -28.91
CA SER A 105 7.17 14.32 -29.35
C SER A 105 7.66 15.10 -28.13
N ARG A 106 8.94 15.47 -28.17
CA ARG A 106 9.46 16.54 -27.32
C ARG A 106 8.79 17.83 -27.80
N ASP A 107 7.82 18.32 -27.04
CA ASP A 107 7.40 19.71 -27.18
C ASP A 107 7.68 20.48 -25.89
N ASP A 108 8.50 21.50 -26.10
CA ASP A 108 8.96 22.54 -25.23
C ASP A 108 7.80 23.44 -24.81
N HIS A 109 7.62 23.67 -23.50
CA HIS A 109 7.31 25.01 -23.02
C HIS A 109 7.50 25.17 -21.51
N SER A 110 8.63 25.80 -21.20
CA SER A 110 8.79 26.73 -20.09
C SER A 110 7.58 27.65 -19.91
N LYS A 111 6.93 27.62 -18.73
CA LYS A 111 6.38 28.81 -18.07
C LYS A 111 6.49 28.68 -16.54
N ARG A 112 7.50 29.35 -15.97
CA ARG A 112 7.60 29.68 -14.53
C ARG A 112 6.48 30.66 -14.16
N GLY A 113 5.54 30.22 -13.34
CA GLY A 113 4.60 31.08 -12.63
C GLY A 113 5.30 31.84 -11.50
N ARG A 114 5.16 33.17 -11.49
CA ARG A 114 5.71 34.09 -10.50
C ARG A 114 4.74 34.15 -9.32
N HIS A 115 5.09 33.58 -8.16
CA HIS A 115 4.31 33.78 -6.95
C HIS A 115 4.57 35.17 -6.37
N SER A 116 3.51 35.96 -6.27
CA SER A 116 3.47 37.25 -5.59
C SER A 116 3.41 37.03 -4.07
N GLU A 117 4.34 37.65 -3.33
CA GLU A 117 4.27 37.76 -1.87
C GLU A 117 3.08 38.65 -1.48
N THR A 118 2.06 38.06 -0.88
CA THR A 118 1.07 38.79 -0.08
C THR A 118 1.43 38.67 1.39
N ARG A 119 1.96 39.76 1.95
CA ARG A 119 2.04 39.96 3.40
C ARG A 119 0.65 40.30 3.92
N HIS A 120 0.23 39.68 5.02
CA HIS A 120 -0.85 40.20 5.85
C HIS A 120 -0.45 40.35 7.31
N PRO A 121 -0.99 41.40 7.97
CA PRO A 121 -0.53 41.86 9.27
C PRO A 121 -1.29 41.16 10.39
N CYS A 122 -0.60 40.80 11.47
CA CYS A 122 -1.26 40.52 12.73
C CYS A 122 -0.75 41.52 13.77
N SER A 123 -1.69 42.34 14.23
CA SER A 123 -1.56 43.29 15.32
C SER A 123 -2.11 42.64 16.58
N CYS A 124 -1.24 42.17 17.47
CA CYS A 124 -1.58 42.02 18.88
C CYS A 124 -0.31 42.16 19.73
N GLY A 125 -0.21 43.31 20.40
CA GLY A 125 0.62 43.46 21.59
C GLY A 125 -0.15 42.94 22.79
N GLY A 126 0.53 42.18 23.66
CA GLY A 126 -0.01 41.68 24.92
C GLY A 126 0.94 40.69 25.58
N ASN A 127 1.21 40.91 26.86
CA ASN A 127 2.36 40.42 27.62
C ASN A 127 2.52 38.90 27.74
N TYR A 128 3.79 38.48 27.69
CA TYR A 128 4.30 37.20 28.19
C TYR A 128 4.25 37.20 29.73
N GLU A 129 4.05 36.02 30.32
CA GLU A 129 3.84 35.75 31.77
C GLU A 129 2.38 35.76 32.24
N GLN A 130 1.66 34.67 31.95
CA GLN A 130 0.85 33.88 32.90
C GLN A 130 -0.12 32.97 32.12
N CYS A 131 0.34 31.78 31.74
CA CYS A 131 -0.50 30.61 31.45
C CYS A 131 0.36 29.35 31.60
N GLU A 132 0.21 28.64 32.72
CA GLU A 132 0.73 27.29 32.93
C GLU A 132 -0.15 26.24 32.23
N GLU A 133 -0.34 26.38 30.91
CA GLU A 133 -0.70 25.27 30.02
C GLU A 133 0.46 25.09 29.04
N SER A 134 1.39 24.25 29.48
CA SER A 134 2.80 24.22 29.12
C SER A 134 3.07 23.70 27.70
N VAL A 135 3.80 24.48 26.89
CA VAL A 135 4.92 24.13 25.96
C VAL A 135 4.67 23.05 24.85
N ILE A 136 3.68 22.18 25.00
CA ILE A 136 3.35 21.07 24.11
C ILE A 136 2.67 21.59 22.83
N ASP A 137 1.96 22.71 22.90
CA ASP A 137 1.18 23.19 21.75
C ASP A 137 2.04 23.99 20.75
N CYS A 138 3.02 24.77 21.21
CA CYS A 138 3.91 25.55 20.32
C CYS A 138 4.88 24.67 19.50
N LEU A 139 5.44 23.61 20.11
CA LEU A 139 6.25 22.62 19.38
C LEU A 139 5.42 21.84 18.35
N THR A 140 4.13 21.64 18.63
CA THR A 140 3.22 20.96 17.71
C THR A 140 2.83 21.87 16.54
N LEU A 141 2.63 23.17 16.76
CA LEU A 141 2.33 24.14 15.70
C LEU A 141 3.51 24.41 14.75
N GLU A 142 4.75 24.50 15.25
CA GLU A 142 5.92 24.64 14.37
C GLU A 142 6.22 23.36 13.57
N ILE A 143 6.03 22.18 14.19
CA ILE A 143 6.12 20.90 13.48
C ILE A 143 5.00 20.82 12.42
N ARG A 144 3.76 21.18 12.76
CA ARG A 144 2.62 21.25 11.82
C ARG A 144 2.88 22.21 10.66
N ALA A 145 3.35 23.42 10.92
CA ALA A 145 3.65 24.41 9.88
C ALA A 145 4.80 23.95 8.96
N ARG A 146 5.80 23.23 9.49
CA ARG A 146 6.87 22.61 8.69
C ARG A 146 6.38 21.37 7.94
N TYR A 147 5.50 20.57 8.52
CA TYR A 147 4.92 19.39 7.86
C TYR A 147 3.93 19.77 6.75
N ALA A 148 3.08 20.78 6.98
CA ALA A 148 2.13 21.30 6.01
C ALA A 148 2.81 21.93 4.80
N LYS A 149 3.99 22.55 4.96
CA LYS A 149 4.84 23.00 3.86
C LYS A 149 5.55 21.87 3.10
N VAL A 150 5.81 20.73 3.74
CA VAL A 150 6.54 19.61 3.13
C VAL A 150 5.60 18.60 2.46
N LEU A 151 4.35 18.51 2.93
CA LEU A 151 3.24 17.79 2.29
C LEU A 151 2.47 18.65 1.27
N GLU A 152 3.08 19.70 0.72
CA GLU A 152 2.55 20.47 -0.43
C GLU A 152 2.33 19.60 -1.70
N GLN A 153 2.49 18.27 -1.63
CA GLN A 153 2.00 17.37 -2.66
C GLN A 153 0.48 17.42 -2.73
N GLU A 154 -0.04 17.62 -3.94
CA GLU A 154 -1.46 17.52 -4.20
C GLU A 154 -1.94 16.12 -3.80
N THR A 155 -2.92 16.06 -2.88
CA THR A 155 -3.62 14.83 -2.52
C THR A 155 -4.01 14.06 -3.80
N PRO A 156 -3.68 12.77 -3.92
CA PRO A 156 -4.00 12.01 -5.13
C PRO A 156 -5.49 12.10 -5.47
N LYS A 157 -5.83 12.22 -6.76
CA LYS A 157 -7.22 12.44 -7.22
C LYS A 157 -8.20 11.39 -6.68
N TRP A 158 -7.76 10.14 -6.55
CA TRP A 158 -8.56 9.03 -6.03
C TRP A 158 -8.82 9.10 -4.52
N LEU A 159 -8.16 10.03 -3.81
CA LEU A 159 -8.31 10.32 -2.39
C LEU A 159 -9.04 11.62 -2.09
N GLN A 160 -9.33 12.45 -3.11
CA GLN A 160 -9.99 13.75 -2.96
C GLN A 160 -11.51 13.61 -2.69
N SER A 161 -11.87 12.64 -1.86
CA SER A 161 -13.23 12.39 -1.38
C SER A 161 -13.22 12.46 0.15
N GLY A 162 -14.27 13.05 0.71
CA GLY A 162 -14.45 13.09 2.16
C GLY A 162 -14.68 11.71 2.79
N GLU A 163 -15.05 10.70 1.99
CA GLU A 163 -15.31 9.33 2.46
C GLU A 163 -14.07 8.62 3.02
N PHE A 164 -12.87 9.04 2.61
CA PHE A 164 -11.60 8.47 3.08
C PHE A 164 -10.94 9.30 4.18
N LEU A 165 -11.66 10.29 4.72
CA LEU A 165 -11.27 11.04 5.90
C LEU A 165 -11.96 10.45 7.13
N PHE A 166 -11.19 9.74 7.96
CA PHE A 166 -11.75 9.06 9.12
C PHE A 166 -11.76 9.98 10.36
N ASP A 167 -12.85 9.94 11.13
CA ASP A 167 -12.99 10.70 12.38
C ASP A 167 -12.53 9.93 13.62
N SER A 168 -12.20 8.64 13.47
CA SER A 168 -11.76 7.71 14.52
C SER A 168 -10.69 6.75 13.98
N ASP A 169 -10.03 6.03 14.89
CA ASP A 169 -9.13 4.94 14.53
C ASP A 169 -9.88 3.89 13.69
N HIS A 170 -9.32 3.53 12.55
CA HIS A 170 -9.93 2.60 11.61
C HIS A 170 -8.98 1.43 11.32
N GLU A 171 -9.53 0.22 11.18
CA GLU A 171 -8.76 -1.03 11.05
C GLU A 171 -8.16 -1.27 9.66
N TYR A 172 -8.18 -0.27 8.76
CA TYR A 172 -7.72 -0.42 7.38
C TYR A 172 -6.25 -0.84 7.31
N PHE A 173 -5.46 -0.40 8.29
CA PHE A 173 -4.05 -0.73 8.39
C PHE A 173 -3.82 -2.24 8.51
N SER A 174 -4.69 -2.94 9.25
CA SER A 174 -4.60 -4.39 9.41
C SER A 174 -4.88 -5.13 8.09
N CYS A 175 -5.83 -4.63 7.29
CA CYS A 175 -6.12 -5.15 5.96
C CYS A 175 -4.93 -4.96 5.01
N PHE A 176 -4.29 -3.80 5.02
CA PHE A 176 -3.09 -3.57 4.19
C PHE A 176 -1.92 -4.48 4.59
N ILE A 177 -1.70 -4.72 5.89
CA ILE A 177 -0.69 -5.71 6.32
C ILE A 177 -1.07 -7.10 5.83
N ALA A 178 -2.32 -7.53 6.02
CA ALA A 178 -2.76 -8.86 5.63
C ALA A 178 -2.67 -9.10 4.11
N LEU A 179 -3.05 -8.10 3.30
CA LEU A 179 -2.87 -8.12 1.84
C LEU A 179 -1.39 -8.14 1.45
N SER A 180 -0.52 -7.43 2.17
CA SER A 180 0.92 -7.46 1.90
C SER A 180 1.54 -8.82 2.20
N VAL A 181 1.14 -9.47 3.30
CA VAL A 181 1.52 -10.86 3.62
C VAL A 181 1.05 -11.81 2.52
N PHE A 182 -0.20 -11.68 2.09
CA PHE A 182 -0.74 -12.48 0.99
C PHE A 182 0.07 -12.27 -0.31
N ALA A 183 0.32 -11.02 -0.67
CA ALA A 183 1.01 -10.67 -1.90
C ALA A 183 2.48 -11.10 -1.92
N ASP A 184 3.13 -11.17 -0.76
CA ASP A 184 4.47 -11.75 -0.60
C ASP A 184 4.42 -13.28 -0.73
N GLN A 185 3.57 -13.93 0.08
CA GLN A 185 3.43 -15.40 0.13
C GLN A 185 3.07 -16.02 -1.23
N TYR A 186 2.19 -15.36 -1.99
CA TYR A 186 1.73 -15.84 -3.30
C TYR A 186 2.37 -15.11 -4.47
N ASP A 187 3.55 -14.48 -4.26
CA ASP A 187 4.37 -13.83 -5.27
C ASP A 187 3.56 -13.02 -6.30
N THR A 188 2.90 -11.98 -5.78
CA THR A 188 2.05 -11.04 -6.53
C THR A 188 2.60 -9.61 -6.41
N PRO A 189 3.68 -9.25 -7.14
CA PRO A 189 4.39 -7.98 -6.94
C PRO A 189 3.56 -6.73 -7.21
N GLN A 190 2.65 -6.78 -8.20
CA GLN A 190 1.78 -5.65 -8.50
C GLN A 190 0.80 -5.37 -7.35
N LEU A 191 0.27 -6.42 -6.71
CA LEU A 191 -0.57 -6.26 -5.52
C LEU A 191 0.22 -5.65 -4.36
N ARG A 192 1.46 -6.10 -4.10
CA ARG A 192 2.33 -5.49 -3.08
C ARG A 192 2.48 -3.98 -3.30
N ARG A 193 2.76 -3.59 -4.55
CA ARG A 193 2.89 -2.18 -4.94
C ARG A 193 1.60 -1.40 -4.69
N ASP A 194 0.48 -1.90 -5.22
CA ASP A 194 -0.81 -1.21 -5.11
C ASP A 194 -1.26 -1.03 -3.66
N VAL A 195 -1.05 -2.06 -2.83
CA VAL A 195 -1.35 -2.03 -1.39
C VAL A 195 -0.49 -0.98 -0.69
N LEU A 196 0.79 -0.86 -1.05
CA LEU A 196 1.68 0.15 -0.48
C LEU A 196 1.32 1.56 -0.92
N THR A 197 0.98 1.76 -2.20
CA THR A 197 0.41 3.03 -2.68
C THR A 197 -0.80 3.43 -1.84
N LEU A 198 -1.80 2.54 -1.72
CA LEU A 198 -3.00 2.81 -0.95
C LEU A 198 -2.68 3.14 0.52
N LEU A 199 -1.83 2.34 1.16
CA LEU A 199 -1.45 2.51 2.56
C LEU A 199 -0.75 3.86 2.81
N VAL A 200 0.28 4.17 2.04
CA VAL A 200 1.12 5.35 2.26
C VAL A 200 0.31 6.62 2.02
N GLU A 201 -0.42 6.70 0.92
CA GLU A 201 -1.20 7.88 0.54
C GLU A 201 -2.39 8.09 1.49
N LEU A 202 -3.10 7.02 1.87
CA LEU A 202 -4.20 7.11 2.84
C LEU A 202 -3.72 7.51 4.23
N ASP A 203 -2.61 6.94 4.69
CA ASP A 203 -2.03 7.31 5.98
C ASP A 203 -1.60 8.78 5.95
N ASN A 204 -0.91 9.25 4.90
CA ASN A 204 -0.55 10.66 4.73
C ASN A 204 -1.75 11.60 4.73
N TYR A 205 -2.83 11.23 4.04
CA TYR A 205 -4.07 12.01 4.00
C TYR A 205 -4.78 12.13 5.35
N ASN A 206 -4.66 11.09 6.19
CA ASN A 206 -5.27 11.07 7.52
C ASN A 206 -4.29 11.50 8.65
N TRP A 207 -3.00 11.68 8.36
CA TRP A 207 -1.92 11.82 9.35
C TRP A 207 -2.01 13.05 10.28
N ASP A 208 -2.81 14.07 9.94
CA ASP A 208 -2.91 15.31 10.75
C ASP A 208 -4.32 15.95 10.80
N ARG A 209 -5.39 15.14 10.82
CA ARG A 209 -6.74 15.71 11.03
C ARG A 209 -7.03 15.91 12.53
N LYS A 210 -7.50 17.12 12.88
CA LYS A 210 -7.85 17.59 14.26
C LYS A 210 -6.68 17.66 15.24
N GLY A 211 -5.44 17.68 14.75
CA GLY A 211 -4.26 17.83 15.60
C GLY A 211 -3.96 16.64 16.52
N LYS A 212 -4.69 15.54 16.36
CA LYS A 212 -4.40 14.26 16.99
C LYS A 212 -3.50 13.50 16.04
N LEU A 213 -2.19 13.45 16.32
CA LEU A 213 -1.32 12.44 15.71
C LEU A 213 -2.01 11.09 15.88
N CYS A 214 -2.47 10.51 14.78
CA CYS A 214 -3.21 9.26 14.78
C CYS A 214 -2.32 8.17 15.38
N TYR A 215 -2.49 7.91 16.68
CA TYR A 215 -1.90 6.76 17.31
C TYR A 215 -2.72 5.58 16.83
N ASN A 216 -2.30 4.99 15.71
CA ASN A 216 -2.98 3.81 15.20
C ASN A 216 -2.90 2.72 16.28
N ARG A 217 -3.99 2.50 17.02
CA ARG A 217 -4.02 1.49 18.10
C ARG A 217 -3.71 0.08 17.58
N TYR A 218 -3.88 -0.14 16.29
CA TYR A 218 -3.63 -1.41 15.60
C TYR A 218 -2.16 -1.56 15.17
N TYR A 219 -1.33 -0.53 15.31
CA TYR A 219 0.08 -0.56 14.91
C TYR A 219 0.84 -1.71 15.56
N ARG A 220 0.56 -2.02 16.83
CA ARG A 220 1.14 -3.19 17.52
C ARG A 220 0.85 -4.49 16.78
N ARG A 221 -0.42 -4.74 16.46
CA ARG A 221 -0.86 -5.99 15.81
C ARG A 221 -0.31 -6.05 14.38
N SER A 222 -0.34 -4.94 13.68
CA SER A 222 0.23 -4.77 12.34
C SER A 222 1.73 -5.05 12.29
N ALA A 223 2.51 -4.44 13.20
CA ALA A 223 3.95 -4.68 13.31
C ALA A 223 4.26 -6.14 13.68
N GLN A 224 3.51 -6.73 14.63
CA GLN A 224 3.65 -8.13 14.97
C GLN A 224 3.43 -9.03 13.75
N LYS A 225 2.29 -8.85 13.05
CA LYS A 225 1.95 -9.67 11.88
C LYS A 225 2.99 -9.53 10.77
N ALA A 226 3.45 -8.30 10.49
CA ALA A 226 4.49 -8.05 9.50
C ALA A 226 5.80 -8.77 9.85
N TYR A 227 6.27 -8.69 11.10
CA TYR A 227 7.55 -9.29 11.50
C TYR A 227 7.49 -10.82 11.56
N THR A 228 6.33 -11.39 11.90
CA THR A 228 6.16 -12.86 11.93
C THR A 228 5.95 -13.48 10.55
N SER A 229 5.55 -12.71 9.54
CA SER A 229 5.08 -13.25 8.27
C SER A 229 5.83 -12.72 7.04
N LEU A 230 6.67 -11.68 7.16
CA LEU A 230 7.38 -11.07 6.04
C LEU A 230 8.90 -11.06 6.25
N PRO A 231 9.68 -11.17 5.16
CA PRO A 231 11.13 -11.12 5.23
C PRO A 231 11.63 -9.73 5.68
N PRO A 232 12.85 -9.62 6.26
CA PRO A 232 13.39 -8.36 6.79
C PRO A 232 13.41 -7.17 5.81
N ASN A 233 13.61 -7.44 4.53
CA ASN A 233 13.66 -6.44 3.48
C ASN A 233 12.29 -6.10 2.88
N ALA A 234 11.19 -6.67 3.39
CA ALA A 234 9.85 -6.41 2.87
C ALA A 234 9.54 -4.90 2.92
N PRO A 235 9.07 -4.29 1.82
CA PRO A 235 8.95 -2.83 1.78
C PRO A 235 7.95 -2.27 2.80
N ILE A 236 6.90 -3.01 3.13
CA ILE A 236 5.98 -2.62 4.20
C ILE A 236 6.62 -2.60 5.59
N ARG A 237 7.64 -3.43 5.87
CA ARG A 237 8.41 -3.32 7.12
C ARG A 237 9.19 -2.01 7.14
N GLN A 238 9.80 -1.61 6.02
CA GLN A 238 10.52 -0.34 5.93
C GLN A 238 9.59 0.85 6.18
N TYR A 239 8.38 0.80 5.63
CA TYR A 239 7.33 1.79 5.90
C TYR A 239 7.01 1.88 7.40
N LEU A 240 6.74 0.73 8.03
CA LEU A 240 6.46 0.66 9.47
C LEU A 240 7.62 1.20 10.32
N ILE A 241 8.87 0.91 9.95
CA ILE A 241 10.03 1.41 10.69
C ILE A 241 10.08 2.94 10.59
N LYS A 242 10.02 3.50 9.38
CA LYS A 242 10.13 4.95 9.15
C LYS A 242 8.97 5.72 9.76
N ARG A 243 7.74 5.23 9.63
CA ARG A 243 6.54 5.87 10.19
C ARG A 243 6.58 5.92 11.73
N PHE A 244 7.00 4.82 12.36
CA PHE A 244 7.14 4.77 13.82
C PHE A 244 8.31 5.61 14.32
N ALA A 245 9.45 5.57 13.63
CA ALA A 245 10.60 6.42 13.94
C ALA A 245 10.23 7.91 13.85
N TYR A 246 9.41 8.30 12.87
CA TYR A 246 8.91 9.66 12.74
C TYR A 246 8.01 10.05 13.92
N SER A 247 7.09 9.17 14.32
CA SER A 247 6.25 9.36 15.52
C SER A 247 7.11 9.54 16.79
N MET A 248 8.11 8.69 16.99
CA MET A 248 9.08 8.80 18.10
C MET A 248 9.90 10.09 18.03
N ALA A 249 10.26 10.55 16.83
CA ALA A 249 10.98 11.79 16.66
C ALA A 249 10.11 12.99 17.03
N CYS A 250 8.79 12.91 16.85
CA CYS A 250 7.86 14.01 17.14
C CYS A 250 7.36 14.05 18.59
N LYS A 251 7.19 12.90 19.24
CA LYS A 251 6.65 12.79 20.61
C LYS A 251 7.48 11.84 21.47
N LYS A 252 7.56 12.11 22.77
CA LYS A 252 8.10 11.16 23.74
C LYS A 252 7.22 9.90 23.74
N VAL A 253 7.80 8.75 23.42
CA VAL A 253 7.14 7.44 23.52
C VAL A 253 7.50 6.82 24.87
N ASN A 254 6.51 6.30 25.59
CA ASN A 254 6.72 5.59 26.85
C ASN A 254 7.31 4.20 26.58
N VAL A 255 8.28 3.78 27.41
CA VAL A 255 8.89 2.44 27.42
C VAL A 255 7.84 1.33 27.42
N THR A 256 6.74 1.47 28.17
CA THR A 256 5.67 0.46 28.20
C THR A 256 5.04 0.24 26.81
N SER A 257 4.96 1.28 25.98
CA SER A 257 4.47 1.16 24.59
C SER A 257 5.49 0.50 23.67
N LEU A 258 6.80 0.69 23.90
CA LEU A 258 7.87 0.02 23.16
C LEU A 258 7.92 -1.48 23.49
N MET A 259 7.72 -1.84 24.76
CA MET A 259 7.63 -3.25 25.19
C MET A 259 6.40 -3.96 24.60
N ARG A 260 5.47 -3.21 23.99
CA ARG A 260 4.27 -3.73 23.36
C ARG A 260 4.43 -3.96 21.85
N VAL A 261 5.60 -3.83 21.24
CA VAL A 261 5.82 -4.19 19.83
C VAL A 261 6.90 -5.28 19.74
N PRO A 262 7.08 -5.97 18.59
CA PRO A 262 8.16 -6.94 18.45
C PRO A 262 9.52 -6.33 18.79
N GLN A 263 10.37 -7.06 19.52
CA GLN A 263 11.68 -6.51 19.93
C GLN A 263 12.60 -6.25 18.73
N GLU A 264 12.59 -7.12 17.72
CA GLU A 264 13.28 -6.85 16.45
C GLU A 264 12.83 -5.55 15.80
N PHE A 265 11.52 -5.25 15.81
CA PHE A 265 11.01 -4.00 15.27
C PHE A 265 11.54 -2.78 16.03
N VAL A 266 11.62 -2.86 17.35
CA VAL A 266 12.22 -1.79 18.17
C VAL A 266 13.69 -1.61 17.82
N VAL A 267 14.44 -2.71 17.68
CA VAL A 267 15.86 -2.66 17.28
C VAL A 267 16.02 -1.99 15.91
N ASP A 268 15.24 -2.39 14.91
CA ASP A 268 15.29 -1.80 13.56
C ASP A 268 14.99 -0.29 13.58
N VAL A 269 14.00 0.14 14.38
CA VAL A 269 13.70 1.56 14.60
C VAL A 269 14.86 2.30 15.28
N LEU A 270 15.43 1.72 16.33
CA LEU A 270 16.55 2.33 17.06
C LEU A 270 17.79 2.45 16.19
N LEU A 271 18.09 1.43 15.37
CA LEU A 271 19.18 1.49 14.39
C LEU A 271 18.97 2.63 13.40
N LEU A 272 17.76 2.81 12.87
CA LEU A 272 17.45 3.94 11.97
C LEU A 272 17.64 5.31 12.66
N ILE A 273 17.17 5.44 13.90
CA ILE A 273 17.26 6.71 14.66
C ILE A 273 18.71 7.02 15.02
N THR A 274 19.46 6.02 15.51
CA THR A 274 20.84 6.20 15.98
C THR A 274 21.84 6.41 14.84
N ALA A 275 21.54 5.93 13.63
CA ALA A 275 22.34 6.20 12.44
C ALA A 275 22.33 7.69 12.03
N GLN A 276 21.42 8.52 12.58
CA GLN A 276 21.29 9.94 12.23
C GLN A 276 21.75 10.84 13.39
N PRO A 277 22.89 11.55 13.27
CA PRO A 277 23.49 12.26 14.40
C PRO A 277 22.71 13.51 14.85
N LYS A 278 21.87 14.10 13.97
CA LYS A 278 21.08 15.30 14.29
C LYS A 278 19.58 15.01 14.18
N LYS A 279 18.83 15.24 15.27
CA LYS A 279 17.37 15.03 15.33
C LYS A 279 16.57 15.79 14.26
N ASN A 280 16.98 17.02 13.94
CA ASN A 280 16.28 17.81 12.90
C ASN A 280 16.45 17.20 11.51
N LEU A 281 17.66 16.71 11.19
CA LEU A 281 17.93 16.00 9.93
C LEU A 281 17.19 14.67 9.87
N LEU A 282 17.11 13.93 10.98
CA LEU A 282 16.32 12.69 11.06
C LEU A 282 14.84 12.96 10.70
N ARG A 283 14.23 13.99 11.31
CA ARG A 283 12.83 14.35 11.03
C ARG A 283 12.67 14.69 9.55
N GLU A 284 13.48 15.60 9.03
CA GLU A 284 13.41 16.05 7.63
C GLU A 284 13.56 14.88 6.63
N ASN A 285 14.54 14.01 6.83
CA ASN A 285 14.76 12.82 6.00
C ASN A 285 13.56 11.86 6.04
N LEU A 286 13.00 11.63 7.23
CA LEU A 286 11.81 10.79 7.41
C LEU A 286 10.59 11.39 6.69
N VAL A 287 10.36 12.70 6.80
CA VAL A 287 9.26 13.36 6.09
C VAL A 287 9.42 13.17 4.58
N ASN A 288 10.63 13.43 4.07
CA ASN A 288 10.92 13.33 2.65
C ASN A 288 10.74 11.92 2.11
N ASN A 289 10.95 10.89 2.93
CA ASN A 289 10.71 9.49 2.55
C ASN A 289 9.25 9.08 2.70
N LEU A 290 8.54 9.59 3.71
CA LEU A 290 7.17 9.18 4.01
C LEU A 290 6.14 9.81 3.06
N LYS A 291 6.49 10.90 2.37
CA LYS A 291 5.58 11.61 1.45
C LYS A 291 5.33 10.88 0.13
N ASP A 292 6.28 10.08 -0.37
CA ASP A 292 6.18 9.40 -1.67
C ASP A 292 6.10 7.89 -1.48
N CYS A 293 4.99 7.28 -1.88
CA CYS A 293 4.83 5.83 -1.83
C CYS A 293 5.88 5.06 -2.64
N CYS A 294 6.47 5.66 -3.67
CA CYS A 294 7.52 5.04 -4.49
C CYS A 294 8.83 4.80 -3.71
N ASP A 295 9.05 5.48 -2.58
CA ASP A 295 10.17 5.20 -1.68
C ASP A 295 10.01 3.89 -0.90
N PHE A 296 8.84 3.25 -1.00
CA PHE A 296 8.52 1.94 -0.44
C PHE A 296 8.20 0.92 -1.53
N HIS A 297 8.37 1.25 -2.81
CA HIS A 297 8.19 0.29 -3.90
C HIS A 297 9.52 -0.35 -4.31
N GLU A 298 9.43 -1.56 -4.88
CA GLU A 298 10.58 -2.30 -5.43
C GLU A 298 10.96 -1.76 -6.82
N HIS A 299 11.36 -0.49 -6.90
CA HIS A 299 11.86 0.13 -8.13
C HIS A 299 13.37 -0.05 -8.26
N VAL A 300 13.83 -0.48 -9.44
CA VAL A 300 15.27 -0.66 -9.72
C VAL A 300 15.90 0.64 -10.23
N ALA A 301 15.13 1.51 -10.88
CA ALA A 301 15.59 2.75 -11.49
C ALA A 301 14.56 3.89 -11.36
N GLU A 302 15.02 5.14 -11.48
CA GLU A 302 14.12 6.32 -11.38
C GLU A 302 13.05 6.34 -12.47
N VAL A 303 13.36 5.84 -13.67
CA VAL A 303 12.37 5.72 -14.76
C VAL A 303 11.17 4.85 -14.36
N GLU A 304 11.38 3.83 -13.52
CA GLU A 304 10.28 2.99 -13.02
C GLU A 304 9.41 3.74 -12.00
N ARG A 305 9.99 4.69 -11.26
CA ARG A 305 9.25 5.56 -10.33
C ARG A 305 8.38 6.54 -11.09
N GLU A 306 8.91 7.16 -12.15
CA GLU A 306 8.13 8.05 -13.05
C GLU A 306 6.95 7.31 -13.66
N VAL A 307 7.18 6.14 -14.26
CA VAL A 307 6.11 5.29 -14.82
C VAL A 307 5.10 4.90 -13.74
N CYS A 308 5.54 4.62 -12.51
CA CYS A 308 4.64 4.31 -11.41
C CYS A 308 3.76 5.51 -11.03
N ARG A 309 4.32 6.71 -10.93
CA ARG A 309 3.59 7.95 -10.60
C ARG A 309 2.56 8.29 -11.69
N ASP A 310 2.95 8.12 -12.95
CA ASP A 310 2.04 8.26 -14.09
C ASP A 310 0.90 7.25 -14.02
N GLY A 311 1.23 5.98 -13.76
CA GLY A 311 0.24 4.92 -13.55
C GLY A 311 -0.74 5.24 -12.43
N GLN A 312 -0.26 5.75 -11.28
CA GLN A 312 -1.11 6.19 -10.17
C GLN A 312 -2.08 7.31 -10.56
N SER A 313 -1.61 8.23 -11.41
CA SER A 313 -2.42 9.35 -11.91
C SER A 313 -3.44 8.95 -12.97
N ARG A 314 -3.17 7.87 -13.73
CA ARG A 314 -4.08 7.28 -14.72
C ARG A 314 -5.14 6.39 -14.05
N ASP A 315 -4.72 5.52 -13.14
CA ASP A 315 -5.55 4.45 -12.56
C ASP A 315 -6.44 4.92 -11.39
N VAL A 316 -6.96 6.15 -11.46
CA VAL A 316 -7.78 6.79 -10.42
C VAL A 316 -8.99 5.92 -10.03
N GLN A 317 -9.70 5.39 -11.02
CA GLN A 317 -10.91 4.59 -10.79
C GLN A 317 -10.58 3.25 -10.10
N PHE A 318 -9.46 2.64 -10.47
CA PHE A 318 -8.97 1.42 -9.84
C PHE A 318 -8.68 1.67 -8.36
N TYR A 319 -7.87 2.69 -8.03
CA TYR A 319 -7.50 2.95 -6.64
C TYR A 319 -8.71 3.35 -5.79
N THR A 320 -9.59 4.20 -6.33
CA THR A 320 -10.84 4.60 -5.64
C THR A 320 -11.71 3.39 -5.30
N SER A 321 -11.96 2.52 -6.29
CA SER A 321 -12.83 1.35 -6.09
C SER A 321 -12.21 0.30 -5.17
N PHE A 322 -10.89 0.09 -5.25
CA PHE A 322 -10.20 -0.86 -4.37
C PHE A 322 -10.13 -0.34 -2.93
N MET A 323 -9.92 0.97 -2.74
CA MET A 323 -9.97 1.59 -1.42
C MET A 323 -11.35 1.44 -0.77
N ARG A 324 -12.43 1.67 -1.53
CA ARG A 324 -13.81 1.42 -1.05
C ARG A 324 -14.02 -0.03 -0.63
N ALA A 325 -13.60 -0.99 -1.45
CA ALA A 325 -13.69 -2.40 -1.12
C ALA A 325 -12.96 -2.75 0.20
N ILE A 326 -11.79 -2.15 0.45
CA ILE A 326 -11.04 -2.33 1.70
C ILE A 326 -11.80 -1.74 2.89
N VAL A 327 -12.32 -0.52 2.76
CA VAL A 327 -13.11 0.12 3.83
C VAL A 327 -14.37 -0.68 4.14
N ASP A 328 -15.10 -1.13 3.11
CA ASP A 328 -16.31 -1.93 3.26
C ASP A 328 -16.03 -3.28 3.93
N GLN A 329 -14.91 -3.92 3.59
CA GLN A 329 -14.48 -5.17 4.22
C GLN A 329 -14.18 -4.98 5.72
N VAL A 330 -13.61 -3.84 6.11
CA VAL A 330 -13.37 -3.50 7.52
C VAL A 330 -14.69 -3.28 8.25
N HIS A 331 -15.60 -2.49 7.68
CA HIS A 331 -16.91 -2.22 8.30
C HIS A 331 -17.72 -3.50 8.48
N SER A 332 -17.73 -4.38 7.47
CA SER A 332 -18.43 -5.66 7.52
C SER A 332 -17.83 -6.63 8.56
N ALA A 333 -16.52 -6.57 8.80
CA ALA A 333 -15.86 -7.37 9.83
C ALA A 333 -16.09 -6.80 11.24
N GLY A 334 -16.22 -5.48 11.37
CA GLY A 334 -16.54 -4.80 12.62
C GLY A 334 -17.95 -5.11 13.11
N SER A 335 -18.96 -5.06 12.21
CA SER A 335 -20.36 -5.33 12.57
C SER A 335 -20.59 -6.76 13.08
N LEU A 336 -19.83 -7.74 12.59
CA LEU A 336 -19.92 -9.13 13.05
C LEU A 336 -19.43 -9.35 14.49
N ASN A 337 -18.65 -8.41 15.06
CA ASN A 337 -18.15 -8.50 16.43
C ASN A 337 -19.02 -7.75 17.45
N GLU A 338 -20.05 -6.99 17.03
CA GLU A 338 -20.98 -6.30 17.93
C GLU A 338 -22.27 -7.10 18.21
N ASP A 339 -22.54 -8.14 17.43
CA ASP A 339 -23.71 -9.03 17.57
C ASP A 339 -23.42 -10.32 18.40
N LEU A 340 -22.29 -10.35 19.12
CA LEU A 340 -21.88 -11.41 20.07
C LEU A 340 -21.52 -10.79 21.42
#